data_AF-A0A8S1MHY0-F1
#
_entry.id   AF-A0A8S1MHY0-F1
#
_cell.length_a   1.000
_cell.length_b   1.000
_cell.length_c   1.000
_cell.angle_alpha   90.00
_cell.angle_beta   90.00
_cell.angle_gamma   90.00
#
_symmetry.space_group_name_H-M   'P 1'
#
loop_
_entity.id
_entity.type
_entity.pdbx_description
1 polymer ?
#
loop_
_entity_poly.entity_id
_entity_poly.type
_entity_poly.pdbx_seq_one_letter_code
_entity_poly.pdbx_strand_id
1 'polypeptide(L)'
;MINDEEQIEEQNVRVKKQCHDQLRDIGLTNFSIGFMFLIMSVSKSFYENDECIYLREKGLDFGIASLILSIFSLAFCFCIDQMEIKNAIQVHKFFTFLTFIIGFIFFVLLFLGVYKGEPCGALRILSIVYLVMVMFSLFCFLFVLCCLVLLTANDH
;
A
#
# COMPACT_ATOMS: atom_id res chain seq x y z
N MET A 1 -38.11 -9.18 14.75
CA MET A 1 -38.29 -7.97 13.91
C MET A 1 -37.58 -6.76 14.50
N ILE A 2 -37.72 -6.38 15.78
CA ILE A 2 -36.88 -5.30 16.35
C ILE A 2 -35.40 -5.72 16.51
N ASN A 3 -35.12 -7.02 16.69
CA ASN A 3 -33.77 -7.55 16.87
C ASN A 3 -32.88 -7.54 15.60
N ASP A 4 -33.48 -7.45 14.41
CA ASP A 4 -32.76 -7.67 13.15
C ASP A 4 -32.14 -6.36 12.63
N GLU A 5 -32.84 -5.23 12.78
CA GLU A 5 -32.33 -3.90 12.40
C GLU A 5 -31.17 -3.45 13.31
N GLU A 6 -31.30 -3.67 14.63
CA GLU A 6 -30.28 -3.31 15.61
C GLU A 6 -28.99 -4.15 15.42
N GLN A 7 -29.13 -5.43 15.02
CA GLN A 7 -28.00 -6.29 14.66
C GLN A 7 -27.30 -5.86 13.36
N ILE A 8 -28.06 -5.42 12.36
CA ILE A 8 -27.50 -4.92 11.08
C ILE A 8 -26.75 -3.61 11.31
N GLU A 9 -27.30 -2.71 12.11
CA GLU A 9 -26.65 -1.44 12.44
C GLU A 9 -25.34 -1.65 13.22
N GLU A 10 -25.33 -2.54 14.22
CA GLU A 10 -24.12 -2.88 14.97
C GLU A 10 -23.05 -3.54 14.06
N GLN A 11 -23.48 -4.40 13.14
CA GLN A 11 -22.57 -5.03 12.18
C GLN A 11 -21.98 -4.01 11.20
N ASN A 12 -22.77 -3.07 10.70
CA ASN A 12 -22.31 -2.02 9.79
C ASN A 12 -21.31 -1.08 10.47
N VAL A 13 -21.55 -0.69 11.72
CA VAL A 13 -20.60 0.11 12.52
C VAL A 13 -19.28 -0.65 12.71
N ARG A 14 -19.35 -1.96 13.01
CA ARG A 14 -18.17 -2.81 13.19
C ARG A 14 -17.35 -2.94 11.91
N VAL A 15 -17.98 -3.21 10.78
CA VAL A 15 -17.30 -3.36 9.48
C VAL A 15 -16.68 -2.03 9.03
N LYS A 16 -17.39 -0.90 9.22
CA LYS A 16 -16.85 0.43 8.90
C LYS A 16 -15.60 0.76 9.72
N LYS A 17 -15.61 0.44 11.02
CA LYS A 17 -14.42 0.58 11.88
C LYS A 17 -13.25 -0.28 11.37
N GLN A 18 -13.50 -1.52 10.98
CA GLN A 18 -12.47 -2.39 10.40
C GLN A 18 -11.89 -1.84 9.10
N CYS A 19 -12.71 -1.29 8.19
CA CYS A 19 -12.22 -0.59 7.00
C CYS A 19 -11.26 0.54 7.36
N HIS A 20 -11.67 1.38 8.32
CA HIS A 20 -10.92 2.55 8.72
C HIS A 20 -9.58 2.18 9.37
N ASP A 21 -9.58 1.23 10.31
CA ASP A 21 -8.35 0.76 10.95
C ASP A 21 -7.39 0.15 9.90
N GLN A 22 -7.89 -0.64 8.95
CA GLN A 22 -7.07 -1.21 7.88
C GLN A 22 -6.48 -0.14 6.94
N LEU A 23 -7.27 0.87 6.55
CA LEU A 23 -6.76 1.99 5.73
C LEU A 23 -5.67 2.78 6.44
N ARG A 24 -5.83 3.03 7.74
CA ARG A 24 -4.81 3.68 8.56
C ARG A 24 -3.54 2.84 8.60
N ASP A 25 -3.65 1.55 8.86
CA ASP A 25 -2.50 0.66 9.00
C ASP A 25 -1.75 0.49 7.66
N ILE A 26 -2.48 0.44 6.53
CA ILE A 26 -1.90 0.52 5.18
C ILE A 26 -1.12 1.83 5.00
N GLY A 27 -1.74 2.96 5.36
CA GLY A 27 -1.13 4.28 5.25
C GLY A 27 0.17 4.37 6.05
N LEU A 28 0.17 3.90 7.30
CA LEU A 28 1.34 3.88 8.17
C LEU A 28 2.43 2.93 7.65
N THR A 29 2.05 1.76 7.16
CA THR A 29 3.00 0.79 6.59
C THR A 29 3.71 1.36 5.36
N ASN A 30 2.94 1.92 4.41
CA ASN A 30 3.49 2.58 3.22
C ASN A 30 4.36 3.80 3.59
N PHE A 31 4.02 4.51 4.67
CA PHE A 31 4.82 5.62 5.19
C PHE A 31 6.20 5.12 5.66
N SER A 32 6.21 4.15 6.58
CA SER A 32 7.45 3.61 7.15
C SER A 32 8.37 3.05 6.09
N ILE A 33 7.82 2.35 5.08
CA ILE A 33 8.58 1.81 3.96
C ILE A 33 9.15 2.92 3.08
N GLY A 34 8.30 3.88 2.66
CA GLY A 34 8.73 4.98 1.81
C GLY A 34 9.83 5.81 2.48
N PHE A 35 9.69 6.04 3.78
CA PHE A 35 10.69 6.74 4.59
C PHE A 35 12.00 5.95 4.72
N MET A 36 11.93 4.64 4.94
CA MET A 36 13.12 3.77 4.99
C MET A 36 13.88 3.81 3.66
N PHE A 37 13.18 3.68 2.53
CA PHE A 37 13.80 3.75 1.20
C PHE A 37 14.45 5.11 0.93
N LEU A 38 13.82 6.20 1.38
CA LEU A 38 14.38 7.55 1.27
C LEU A 38 15.69 7.69 2.04
N ILE A 39 15.71 7.29 3.32
CA ILE A 39 16.93 7.33 4.15
C ILE A 39 18.04 6.51 3.50
N MET A 40 17.72 5.30 3.05
CA MET A 40 18.71 4.41 2.48
C MET A 40 19.24 4.94 1.15
N SER A 41 18.39 5.41 0.25
CA SER A 41 18.80 5.97 -1.05
C SER A 41 19.71 7.20 -0.93
N VAL A 42 19.54 7.98 0.13
CA VAL A 42 20.34 9.18 0.42
C VAL A 42 21.65 8.83 1.15
N SER A 43 21.67 7.78 1.98
CA SER A 43 22.85 7.41 2.76
C SER A 43 23.90 6.66 1.92
N LYS A 44 25.02 7.34 1.67
CA LYS A 44 26.17 6.80 0.91
C LYS A 44 26.80 5.56 1.56
N SER A 45 26.66 5.37 2.88
CA SER A 45 27.28 4.25 3.59
C SER A 45 26.68 2.88 3.23
N PHE A 46 25.50 2.84 2.61
CA PHE A 46 24.90 1.59 2.13
C PHE A 46 25.36 1.20 0.73
N TYR A 47 26.13 2.05 0.06
CA TYR A 47 26.61 1.87 -1.31
C TYR A 47 28.13 1.97 -1.30
N GLU A 48 28.79 0.97 -0.73
CA GLU A 48 30.25 0.92 -0.61
C GLU A 48 30.97 0.79 -1.97
N ASN A 49 30.27 0.43 -3.05
CA ASN A 49 30.81 0.39 -4.42
C ASN A 49 29.85 1.08 -5.41
N ASP A 50 30.43 1.92 -6.29
CA ASP A 50 29.75 2.70 -7.35
C ASP A 50 28.98 1.85 -8.40
N GLU A 51 28.99 0.53 -8.28
CA GLU A 51 28.36 -0.38 -9.25
C GLU A 51 26.82 -0.45 -9.14
N CYS A 52 26.21 0.10 -8.08
CA CYS A 52 24.76 0.02 -7.83
C CYS A 52 23.98 1.34 -8.08
N ILE A 53 24.54 2.31 -8.83
CA ILE A 53 23.95 3.64 -9.03
C ILE A 53 22.53 3.57 -9.61
N TYR A 54 22.30 2.71 -10.60
CA TYR A 54 21.00 2.61 -11.29
C TYR A 54 19.86 2.21 -10.33
N LEU A 55 20.14 1.22 -9.49
CA LEU A 55 19.17 0.63 -8.58
C LEU A 55 18.94 1.55 -7.35
N ARG A 56 19.94 2.34 -6.97
CA ARG A 56 19.85 3.41 -5.97
C ARG A 56 18.96 4.57 -6.42
N GLU A 57 19.17 5.10 -7.63
CA GLU A 57 18.32 6.18 -8.17
C GLU A 57 16.87 5.73 -8.28
N LYS A 58 16.65 4.49 -8.73
CA LYS A 58 15.30 3.91 -8.79
C LYS A 58 14.72 3.69 -7.38
N GLY A 59 15.52 3.29 -6.40
CA GLY A 59 15.11 3.18 -4.99
C GLY A 59 14.56 4.48 -4.42
N LEU A 60 15.12 5.63 -4.81
CA LEU A 60 14.62 6.95 -4.41
C LEU A 60 13.24 7.22 -5.01
N ASP A 61 13.08 7.00 -6.32
CA ASP A 61 11.79 7.15 -7.03
C ASP A 61 10.70 6.31 -6.35
N PHE A 62 11.04 5.09 -5.92
CA PHE A 62 10.13 4.19 -5.21
C PHE A 62 9.80 4.64 -3.79
N GLY A 63 10.78 5.13 -3.04
CA GLY A 63 10.56 5.71 -1.72
C GLY A 63 9.54 6.86 -1.78
N ILE A 64 9.69 7.74 -2.78
CA ILE A 64 8.76 8.85 -3.04
C ILE A 64 7.38 8.33 -3.41
N ALA A 65 7.28 7.37 -4.34
CA ALA A 65 5.99 6.81 -4.74
C ALA A 65 5.24 6.16 -3.55
N SER A 66 5.96 5.44 -2.69
CA SER A 66 5.40 4.84 -1.47
C SER A 66 4.89 5.88 -0.48
N LEU A 67 5.62 6.99 -0.29
CA LEU A 67 5.17 8.09 0.55
C LEU A 67 3.93 8.79 -0.03
N ILE A 68 3.87 8.97 -1.34
CA ILE A 68 2.68 9.54 -2.00
C ILE A 68 1.47 8.63 -1.76
N LEU A 69 1.60 7.32 -2.00
CA LEU A 69 0.54 6.35 -1.72
C LEU A 69 0.12 6.35 -0.24
N SER A 70 1.06 6.51 0.68
CA SER A 70 0.78 6.65 2.11
C SER A 70 -0.08 7.87 2.41
N ILE A 71 0.30 9.05 1.90
CA ILE A 71 -0.44 10.30 2.09
C ILE A 71 -1.86 10.14 1.55
N PHE A 72 -2.02 9.56 0.37
CA PHE A 72 -3.34 9.30 -0.21
C PHE A 72 -4.16 8.30 0.61
N SER A 73 -3.56 7.23 1.12
CA SER A 73 -4.25 6.23 1.94
C SER A 73 -4.73 6.83 3.26
N LEU A 74 -3.90 7.65 3.90
CA LEU A 74 -4.25 8.37 5.13
C LEU A 74 -5.33 9.44 4.86
N ALA A 75 -5.20 10.21 3.78
CA ALA A 75 -6.22 11.18 3.39
C ALA A 75 -7.56 10.49 3.10
N PHE A 76 -7.54 9.37 2.40
CA PHE A 76 -8.73 8.57 2.15
C PHE A 76 -9.35 8.03 3.44
N CYS A 77 -8.52 7.62 4.41
CA CYS A 77 -8.98 7.23 5.75
C CYS A 77 -9.79 8.33 6.43
N PHE A 78 -9.40 9.61 6.32
CA PHE A 78 -10.16 10.73 6.88
C PHE A 78 -11.43 11.06 6.08
N CYS A 79 -11.40 10.88 4.76
CA CYS A 79 -12.52 11.22 3.90
C CYS A 79 -13.61 10.14 3.82
N ILE A 80 -13.27 8.87 4.11
CA ILE A 80 -14.19 7.73 3.92
C ILE A 80 -15.50 7.88 4.70
N ASP A 81 -15.45 8.55 5.86
CA ASP A 81 -16.64 8.77 6.69
C ASP A 81 -17.62 9.79 6.09
N GLN A 82 -17.14 10.66 5.20
CA GLN A 82 -17.93 11.71 4.55
C GLN A 82 -18.33 11.35 3.12
N MET A 83 -17.82 10.23 2.59
CA MET A 83 -18.10 9.80 1.22
C MET A 83 -19.25 8.80 1.17
N GLU A 84 -20.09 8.92 0.14
CA GLU A 84 -21.00 7.84 -0.22
C GLU A 84 -20.22 6.56 -0.51
N ILE A 85 -20.71 5.41 -0.03
CA ILE A 85 -20.02 4.12 -0.11
C ILE A 85 -19.65 3.77 -1.56
N LYS A 86 -20.52 4.09 -2.53
CA LYS A 86 -20.25 3.88 -3.98
C LYS A 86 -19.02 4.65 -4.47
N ASN A 87 -18.86 5.89 -4.03
CA ASN A 87 -17.70 6.71 -4.37
C ASN A 87 -16.44 6.21 -3.66
N ALA A 88 -16.56 5.80 -2.39
CA ALA A 88 -15.47 5.17 -1.65
C ALA A 88 -14.96 3.89 -2.35
N ILE A 89 -15.85 3.03 -2.84
CA ILE A 89 -15.49 1.83 -3.63
C ILE A 89 -14.72 2.21 -4.90
N GLN A 90 -15.20 3.20 -5.66
CA GLN A 90 -14.57 3.58 -6.91
C GLN A 90 -13.15 4.12 -6.69
N VAL A 91 -12.99 5.00 -5.70
CA VAL A 91 -11.68 5.55 -5.32
C VAL A 91 -10.74 4.45 -4.83
N HIS A 92 -11.24 3.54 -4.00
CA HIS A 92 -10.45 2.44 -3.47
C HIS A 92 -10.00 1.44 -4.55
N LYS A 93 -10.86 1.13 -5.53
CA LYS A 93 -10.50 0.34 -6.71
C LYS A 93 -9.36 0.99 -7.50
N PHE A 94 -9.40 2.31 -7.68
CA PHE A 94 -8.34 3.05 -8.35
C PHE A 94 -7.00 2.94 -7.61
N PHE A 95 -6.99 3.11 -6.27
CA PHE A 95 -5.77 2.94 -5.47
C PHE A 95 -5.23 1.51 -5.49
N THR A 96 -6.11 0.51 -5.44
CA THR A 96 -5.73 -0.90 -5.54
C THR A 96 -5.03 -1.19 -6.87
N PHE A 97 -5.61 -0.70 -7.97
CA PHE A 97 -5.04 -0.86 -9.31
C PHE A 97 -3.69 -0.15 -9.46
N LEU A 98 -3.58 1.08 -8.94
CA LEU A 98 -2.33 1.84 -8.96
C LEU A 98 -1.22 1.13 -8.17
N THR A 99 -1.56 0.62 -6.98
CA THR A 99 -0.62 -0.15 -6.13
C THR A 99 -0.15 -1.41 -6.83
N PHE A 100 -1.04 -2.12 -7.52
CA PHE A 100 -0.69 -3.28 -8.34
C PHE A 100 0.30 -2.94 -9.46
N ILE A 101 0.06 -1.86 -10.21
CA ILE A 101 0.97 -1.41 -11.27
C ILE A 101 2.36 -1.10 -10.71
N ILE A 102 2.43 -0.35 -9.61
CA ILE A 102 3.70 0.02 -8.97
C ILE A 102 4.46 -1.22 -8.50
N GLY A 103 3.76 -2.16 -7.85
CA GLY A 103 4.34 -3.44 -7.44
C GLY A 103 4.85 -4.28 -8.61
N PHE A 104 4.12 -4.30 -9.73
CA PHE A 104 4.52 -5.02 -10.93
C PHE A 104 5.77 -4.41 -11.59
N ILE A 105 5.81 -3.08 -11.73
CA ILE A 105 7.00 -2.37 -12.25
C ILE A 105 8.22 -2.69 -11.39
N PHE A 106 8.06 -2.66 -10.07
CA PHE A 106 9.13 -2.97 -9.13
C PHE A 106 9.62 -4.42 -9.28
N PHE A 107 8.68 -5.38 -9.38
CA PHE A 107 9.00 -6.79 -9.61
C PHE A 107 9.84 -6.99 -10.87
N VAL A 108 9.48 -6.33 -11.98
CA VAL A 108 10.25 -6.39 -13.24
C VAL A 108 11.66 -5.83 -13.07
N LEU A 109 11.82 -4.71 -12.36
CA LEU A 109 13.13 -4.11 -12.11
C LEU A 109 14.01 -4.97 -11.21
N LEU A 110 13.43 -5.58 -10.17
CA LEU A 110 14.12 -6.53 -9.32
C LEU A 110 14.60 -7.74 -10.14
N PHE A 111 13.74 -8.28 -11.01
CA PHE A 111 14.09 -9.39 -11.89
C PHE A 111 15.23 -9.01 -12.84
N LEU A 112 15.19 -7.82 -13.44
CA LEU A 112 16.27 -7.30 -14.30
C LEU A 112 17.59 -7.15 -13.54
N GLY A 113 17.56 -6.62 -12.31
CA GLY A 113 18.75 -6.50 -11.46
C GLY A 113 19.36 -7.86 -11.12
N VAL A 114 18.53 -8.85 -10.80
CA VAL A 114 18.98 -10.24 -10.57
C VAL A 114 19.55 -10.87 -11.83
N TYR A 115 18.89 -10.70 -12.98
CA TYR A 115 19.34 -11.24 -14.27
C TYR A 115 20.69 -10.67 -14.72
N LYS A 116 20.92 -9.37 -14.49
CA LYS A 116 22.18 -8.70 -14.83
C LYS A 116 23.35 -9.06 -13.89
N GLY A 117 23.09 -9.78 -12.79
CA GLY A 117 24.13 -10.22 -11.87
C GLY A 117 24.78 -9.10 -11.05
N GLU A 118 24.11 -7.95 -10.89
CA GLU A 118 24.64 -6.84 -10.09
C GLU A 118 24.82 -7.30 -8.62
N PRO A 119 26.04 -7.22 -8.04
CA PRO A 119 26.36 -7.75 -6.71
C PRO A 119 25.88 -6.83 -5.58
N CYS A 120 24.64 -6.33 -5.66
CA CYS A 120 24.06 -5.44 -4.65
C CYS A 120 23.35 -6.27 -3.56
N GLY A 121 24.09 -7.02 -2.75
CA GLY A 121 23.53 -7.98 -1.77
C GLY A 121 22.51 -7.35 -0.80
N ALA A 122 22.87 -6.24 -0.14
CA ALA A 122 21.97 -5.53 0.79
C ALA A 122 20.74 -4.94 0.06
N LEU A 123 20.93 -4.36 -1.12
CA LEU A 123 19.87 -3.74 -1.90
C LEU A 123 18.87 -4.77 -2.46
N ARG A 124 19.35 -5.97 -2.79
CA ARG A 124 18.52 -7.10 -3.22
C ARG A 124 17.63 -7.58 -2.08
N ILE A 125 18.17 -7.74 -0.87
CA ILE A 125 17.39 -8.12 0.32
C ILE A 125 16.30 -7.08 0.57
N LEU A 126 16.65 -5.79 0.50
CA LEU A 126 15.71 -4.69 0.67
C LEU A 126 14.60 -4.65 -0.39
N SER A 127 14.95 -4.94 -1.63
CA SER A 127 13.97 -5.00 -2.72
C SER A 127 13.01 -6.17 -2.53
N ILE A 128 13.48 -7.31 -2.03
CA ILE A 128 12.62 -8.44 -1.66
C ILE A 128 11.69 -8.04 -0.50
N VAL A 129 12.21 -7.40 0.54
CA VAL A 129 11.41 -6.90 1.67
C VAL A 129 10.32 -5.94 1.16
N TYR A 130 10.66 -5.02 0.26
CA TYR A 130 9.70 -4.12 -0.36
C TYR A 130 8.63 -4.87 -1.14
N LEU A 131 9.02 -5.84 -1.98
CA LEU A 131 8.07 -6.64 -2.74
C LEU A 131 7.07 -7.36 -1.83
N VAL A 132 7.56 -7.97 -0.74
CA VAL A 132 6.71 -8.62 0.27
C VAL A 132 5.73 -7.61 0.88
N MET A 133 6.20 -6.41 1.20
CA MET A 133 5.34 -5.37 1.77
C MET A 133 4.32 -4.82 0.79
N VAL A 134 4.67 -4.63 -0.50
CA VAL A 134 3.69 -4.20 -1.53
C VAL A 134 2.61 -5.27 -1.72
N MET A 135 2.98 -6.55 -1.69
CA MET A 135 2.01 -7.65 -1.73
C MET A 135 1.10 -7.65 -0.50
N PHE A 136 1.66 -7.37 0.69
CA PHE A 136 0.88 -7.20 1.91
C PHE A 136 -0.08 -6.00 1.83
N SER A 137 0.39 -4.82 1.39
CA SER A 137 -0.44 -3.64 1.16
C SER A 137 -1.56 -3.95 0.15
N LEU A 138 -1.26 -4.64 -0.95
CA LEU A 138 -2.25 -5.06 -1.94
C LEU A 138 -3.32 -5.98 -1.31
N PHE A 139 -2.91 -6.93 -0.47
CA PHE A 139 -3.84 -7.80 0.25
C PHE A 139 -4.75 -6.99 1.18
N CYS A 140 -4.22 -6.03 1.93
CA CYS A 140 -5.01 -5.15 2.79
C CYS A 140 -5.94 -4.25 1.97
N PHE A 141 -5.51 -3.73 0.80
CA PHE A 141 -6.39 -3.01 -0.12
C PHE A 141 -7.54 -3.91 -0.60
N LEU A 142 -7.28 -5.16 -0.99
CA LEU A 142 -8.35 -6.09 -1.37
C LEU A 142 -9.32 -6.36 -0.21
N PHE A 143 -8.82 -6.47 1.02
CA PHE A 143 -9.66 -6.62 2.21
C PHE A 143 -10.60 -5.43 2.43
N VAL A 144 -10.07 -4.19 2.38
CA VAL A 144 -10.89 -2.97 2.51
C VAL A 144 -11.94 -2.89 1.39
N LEU A 145 -11.60 -3.32 0.18
CA LEU A 145 -12.57 -3.39 -0.93
C LEU A 145 -13.72 -4.36 -0.60
N CYS A 146 -13.40 -5.54 -0.07
CA CYS A 146 -14.41 -6.52 0.35
C CYS A 146 -15.33 -5.95 1.45
N CYS A 147 -14.79 -5.27 2.45
CA CYS A 147 -15.58 -4.66 3.51
C CYS A 147 -16.50 -3.54 2.97
N LEU A 148 -16.01 -2.70 2.06
CA LEU A 148 -16.84 -1.67 1.40
C LEU A 148 -17.97 -2.27 0.55
N VAL A 149 -17.69 -3.36 -0.16
CA VAL A 149 -18.71 -4.08 -0.95
C VAL A 149 -19.76 -4.72 -0.03
N LEU A 150 -19.34 -5.30 1.10
CA LEU A 150 -20.26 -5.87 2.09
C LEU A 150 -21.18 -4.81 2.69
N LEU A 151 -20.65 -3.63 3.02
CA LEU A 151 -21.47 -2.50 3.49
C LEU A 151 -22.51 -2.07 2.45
N THR A 152 -22.15 -2.06 1.17
CA THR A 152 -23.10 -1.75 0.08
C THR A 152 -24.21 -2.81 -0.04
N ALA A 153 -23.89 -4.08 0.21
CA ALA A 153 -24.86 -5.16 0.12
C ALA A 153 -25.88 -5.15 1.28
N ASN A 154 -25.50 -4.61 2.45
CA ASN A 154 -26.38 -4.50 3.62
C ASN A 154 -27.30 -3.27 3.61
N ASP A 155 -27.01 -2.27 2.76
CA ASP A 155 -27.85 -1.07 2.58
C ASP A 155 -29.06 -1.32 1.63
N HIS A 156 -29.15 -2.50 1.01
CA HIS A 156 -30.17 -2.90 0.04
C HIS A 156 -31.13 -3.96 0.58
#